data_AF-A0A7V2EEP5-F1
#
_entry.id   AF-A0A7V2EEP5-F1
#
_cell.length_a   1.000
_cell.length_b   1.000
_cell.length_c   1.000
_cell.angle_alpha   90.00
_cell.angle_beta   90.00
_cell.angle_gamma   90.00
#
_symmetry.space_group_name_H-M   'P 1'
#
loop_
_entity.id
_entity.type
_entity.pdbx_description
1 polymer ?
#
loop_
_entity_poly.entity_id
_entity_poly.type
_entity_poly.pdbx_seq_one_letter_code
_entity_poly.pdbx_strand_id
1 'polypeptide(L)'
;MPWATAPPPTRWWSGCVAQDRKSVVAVRGNHDRVVLDPAAGIEVFNDHAKLAARWTSIVLHPANRRWLAAVPAGPVWLEPNIVACHGAPQDEDTYIFAETDALEAFAAVPQAWVVFFGHSHVPCVWELRQEGTQASLAFAWLKGGDRIELFLSRDSRYLINVGAVGQPRDRDWRPAYGLFDSEHGKLTIYRVVYDANAARKRILDAGLPQILGDRLVRGY
;
A
#
# COMPACT_ATOMS: atom_id res chain seq x y z
N MET A 1 -1.40 26.94 -47.24
CA MET A 1 -0.37 26.02 -46.73
C MET A 1 -0.91 25.37 -45.47
N PRO A 2 -1.14 24.05 -45.46
CA PRO A 2 -1.76 23.38 -44.31
C PRO A 2 -0.68 22.78 -43.41
N TRP A 3 -0.71 23.11 -42.12
CA TRP A 3 -0.12 22.27 -41.09
C TRP A 3 -1.24 21.63 -40.30
N ALA A 4 -1.48 20.36 -40.64
CA ALA A 4 -2.36 19.47 -39.91
C ALA A 4 -1.80 19.25 -38.51
N THR A 5 -2.50 19.73 -37.49
CA THR A 5 -2.31 19.28 -36.12
C THR A 5 -3.06 17.96 -35.96
N ALA A 6 -2.30 16.87 -35.84
CA ALA A 6 -2.86 15.57 -35.49
C ALA A 6 -3.52 15.65 -34.09
N PRO A 7 -4.73 15.09 -33.90
CA PRO A 7 -5.33 15.01 -32.58
C PRO A 7 -4.53 14.05 -31.69
N PRO A 8 -4.50 14.26 -30.36
CA PRO A 8 -3.82 13.35 -29.44
C PRO A 8 -4.45 11.94 -29.50
N PRO A 9 -3.66 10.88 -29.29
CA PRO A 9 -4.17 9.51 -29.36
C PRO A 9 -5.15 9.26 -28.21
N THR A 10 -6.45 9.33 -28.50
CA THR A 10 -7.57 9.11 -27.58
C THR A 10 -7.91 7.62 -27.37
N ARG A 11 -6.96 6.70 -27.56
CA ARG A 11 -7.18 5.26 -27.38
C ARG A 11 -6.08 4.57 -26.61
N TRP A 12 -6.13 4.69 -25.29
CA TRP A 12 -5.46 3.74 -24.39
C TRP A 12 -6.42 3.02 -23.42
N TRP A 13 -7.72 3.37 -23.44
CA TRP A 13 -8.69 2.85 -22.45
C TRP A 13 -9.88 2.08 -23.06
N SER A 14 -9.88 1.79 -24.36
CA SER A 14 -11.00 1.10 -25.02
C SER A 14 -10.78 -0.41 -25.25
N GLY A 15 -9.79 -1.02 -24.59
CA GLY A 15 -9.36 -2.40 -24.88
C GLY A 15 -9.49 -3.44 -23.77
N CYS A 16 -10.01 -3.10 -22.57
CA CYS A 16 -10.00 -4.02 -21.42
C CYS A 16 -11.36 -4.21 -20.73
N VAL A 17 -12.47 -4.04 -21.46
CA VAL A 17 -13.83 -4.18 -20.89
C VAL A 17 -14.41 -5.59 -21.11
N ALA A 18 -13.59 -6.57 -21.53
CA ALA A 18 -14.07 -7.94 -21.78
C ALA A 18 -13.06 -9.04 -21.45
N GLN A 19 -12.32 -8.91 -20.34
CA GLN A 19 -11.60 -10.03 -19.74
C GLN A 19 -11.99 -10.12 -18.26
N ASP A 20 -12.37 -11.32 -17.86
CA ASP A 20 -12.79 -11.77 -16.52
C ASP A 20 -12.62 -10.73 -15.41
N ARG A 21 -13.72 -10.34 -14.76
CA ARG A 21 -13.65 -9.63 -13.48
C ARG A 21 -13.00 -10.57 -12.45
N LYS A 22 -11.67 -10.62 -12.43
CA LYS A 22 -10.92 -11.21 -11.32
C LYS A 22 -11.41 -10.52 -10.05
N SER A 23 -11.82 -11.32 -9.07
CA SER A 23 -12.25 -10.82 -7.77
C SER A 23 -11.14 -9.97 -7.16
N VAL A 24 -11.46 -8.75 -6.77
CA VAL A 24 -10.54 -7.88 -6.03
C VAL A 24 -10.49 -8.37 -4.59
N VAL A 25 -9.31 -8.76 -4.12
CA VAL A 25 -9.07 -9.01 -2.70
C VAL A 25 -8.65 -7.70 -2.06
N ALA A 26 -9.26 -7.37 -0.92
CA ALA A 26 -8.95 -6.18 -0.15
C ALA A 26 -8.71 -6.57 1.31
N VAL A 27 -7.79 -5.86 1.96
CA VAL A 27 -7.53 -5.95 3.39
C VAL A 27 -7.75 -4.56 3.98
N ARG A 28 -8.45 -4.50 5.10
CA ARG A 28 -8.83 -3.26 5.77
C ARG A 28 -7.59 -2.65 6.41
N GLY A 29 -7.43 -1.35 6.26
CA GLY A 29 -6.46 -0.57 7.01
C GLY A 29 -7.04 0.06 8.28
N ASN A 30 -6.16 0.57 9.13
CA ASN A 30 -6.58 1.23 10.37
C ASN A 30 -7.41 2.50 10.12
N HIS A 31 -7.10 3.27 9.07
CA HIS A 31 -7.93 4.40 8.66
C HIS A 31 -9.34 3.96 8.23
N ASP A 32 -9.48 2.79 7.59
CA ASP A 32 -10.78 2.27 7.19
C ASP A 32 -11.63 1.91 8.41
N ARG A 33 -11.02 1.25 9.41
CA ARG A 33 -11.66 0.98 10.71
C ARG A 33 -12.14 2.28 11.37
N VAL A 34 -11.27 3.29 11.48
CA VAL A 34 -11.58 4.54 12.18
C VAL A 34 -12.62 5.38 11.43
N VAL A 35 -12.67 5.32 10.10
CA VAL A 35 -13.71 5.99 9.31
C VAL A 35 -15.08 5.33 9.49
N LEU A 36 -15.12 4.00 9.66
CA LEU A 36 -16.34 3.28 9.97
C LEU A 36 -16.83 3.58 11.40
N ASP A 37 -15.93 3.53 12.38
CA ASP A 37 -16.23 3.84 13.77
C ASP A 37 -15.09 4.69 14.37
N PRO A 38 -15.26 6.03 14.44
CA PRO A 38 -14.27 6.89 15.05
C PRO A 38 -14.00 6.55 16.52
N ALA A 39 -14.96 5.99 17.26
CA ALA A 39 -14.70 5.59 18.65
C ALA A 39 -13.74 4.38 18.72
N ALA A 40 -13.67 3.57 17.66
CA ALA A 40 -12.80 2.42 17.55
C ALA A 40 -11.36 2.79 17.15
N GLY A 41 -10.71 3.71 17.88
CA GLY A 41 -9.26 3.93 17.79
C GLY A 41 -8.81 5.25 17.19
N ILE A 42 -9.69 6.28 17.11
CA ILE A 42 -9.23 7.61 16.72
C ILE A 42 -8.17 8.19 17.66
N GLU A 43 -8.06 7.70 18.90
CA GLU A 43 -7.14 8.26 19.89
C GLU A 43 -5.66 8.03 19.58
N VAL A 44 -5.33 6.95 18.86
CA VAL A 44 -3.94 6.65 18.45
C VAL A 44 -3.51 7.44 17.21
N PHE A 45 -4.41 8.20 16.58
CA PHE A 45 -4.09 9.01 15.40
C PHE A 45 -3.52 10.37 15.80
N ASN A 46 -2.61 10.92 15.00
CA ASN A 46 -2.25 12.34 15.13
C ASN A 46 -3.43 13.24 14.74
N ASP A 47 -3.42 14.49 15.20
CA ASP A 47 -4.53 15.44 15.03
C ASP A 47 -4.99 15.62 13.58
N HIS A 48 -4.04 15.66 12.63
CA HIS A 48 -4.37 15.79 11.22
C HIS A 48 -5.07 14.54 10.67
N ALA A 49 -4.63 13.34 11.10
CA ALA A 49 -5.29 12.09 10.76
C ALA A 49 -6.68 11.98 11.43
N LYS A 50 -6.86 12.47 12.66
CA LYS A 50 -8.18 12.54 13.32
C LYS A 50 -9.15 13.41 12.51
N LEU A 51 -8.72 14.59 12.08
CA LEU A 51 -9.53 15.52 11.28
C LEU A 51 -9.91 14.90 9.92
N ALA A 52 -8.94 14.29 9.23
CA ALA A 52 -9.20 13.62 7.96
C ALA A 52 -10.16 12.43 8.10
N ALA A 53 -10.01 11.60 9.13
CA ALA A 53 -10.88 10.45 9.38
C ALA A 53 -12.32 10.89 9.72
N ARG A 54 -12.49 11.93 10.54
CA ARG A 54 -13.81 12.52 10.85
C ARG A 54 -14.48 13.12 9.63
N TRP A 55 -13.73 13.88 8.83
CA TRP A 55 -14.27 14.43 7.58
C TRP A 55 -14.70 13.30 6.63
N THR A 56 -13.86 12.28 6.49
CA THR A 56 -14.13 11.12 5.63
C THR A 56 -15.37 10.36 6.10
N SER A 57 -15.56 10.15 7.41
CA SER A 57 -16.72 9.44 7.94
C SER A 57 -18.05 10.17 7.66
N ILE A 58 -18.02 11.50 7.52
CA ILE A 58 -19.18 12.33 7.17
C ILE A 58 -19.50 12.24 5.67
N VAL A 59 -18.48 12.31 4.80
CA VAL A 59 -18.70 12.39 3.34
C VAL A 59 -18.76 11.01 2.64
N LEU A 60 -18.46 9.93 3.36
CA LEU A 60 -18.42 8.59 2.77
C LEU A 60 -19.82 8.15 2.31
N HIS A 61 -19.98 7.94 1.01
CA HIS A 61 -21.24 7.50 0.43
C HIS A 61 -21.73 6.17 1.07
N PRO A 62 -23.03 5.98 1.35
CA PRO A 62 -23.53 4.79 2.04
C PRO A 62 -23.14 3.46 1.38
N ALA A 63 -23.05 3.43 0.05
CA ALA A 63 -22.60 2.22 -0.67
C ALA A 63 -21.13 1.90 -0.37
N ASN A 64 -20.26 2.91 -0.31
CA ASN A 64 -18.84 2.74 0.00
C ASN A 64 -18.66 2.32 1.46
N ARG A 65 -19.45 2.89 2.37
CA ARG A 65 -19.47 2.50 3.79
C ARG A 65 -19.83 1.02 3.97
N ARG A 66 -20.86 0.55 3.27
CA ARG A 66 -21.25 -0.88 3.30
C ARG A 66 -20.16 -1.79 2.74
N TRP A 67 -19.53 -1.39 1.63
CA TRP A 67 -18.41 -2.14 1.07
C TRP A 67 -17.22 -2.20 2.03
N LEU A 68 -16.82 -1.05 2.61
CA LEU A 68 -15.69 -0.95 3.52
C LEU A 68 -15.91 -1.78 4.80
N ALA A 69 -17.14 -1.82 5.31
CA ALA A 69 -17.52 -2.64 6.46
C ALA A 69 -17.43 -4.16 6.19
N ALA A 70 -17.44 -4.57 4.93
CA ALA A 70 -17.26 -5.97 4.52
C ALA A 70 -15.80 -6.34 4.24
N VAL A 71 -14.87 -5.37 4.21
CA VAL A 71 -13.45 -5.63 4.00
C VAL A 71 -12.87 -6.29 5.27
N PRO A 72 -12.21 -7.46 5.17
CA PRO A 72 -11.64 -8.14 6.32
C PRO A 72 -10.46 -7.38 6.92
N ALA A 73 -10.30 -7.44 8.25
CA ALA A 73 -9.14 -6.87 8.97
C ALA A 73 -7.79 -7.41 8.48
N GLY A 74 -7.78 -8.66 8.03
CA GLY A 74 -6.56 -9.40 7.71
C GLY A 74 -5.95 -10.09 8.95
N PRO A 75 -4.86 -10.84 8.75
CA PRO A 75 -4.23 -11.12 7.46
C PRO A 75 -5.14 -11.94 6.52
N VAL A 76 -5.01 -11.72 5.21
CA VAL A 76 -5.74 -12.45 4.16
C VAL A 76 -4.77 -13.26 3.32
N TRP A 77 -5.02 -14.56 3.18
CA TRP A 77 -4.24 -15.42 2.30
C TRP A 77 -4.66 -15.21 0.84
N LEU A 78 -3.70 -14.82 0.01
CA LEU A 78 -3.87 -14.66 -1.43
C LEU A 78 -3.62 -16.00 -2.15
N GLU A 79 -2.67 -16.77 -1.64
CA GLU A 79 -2.31 -18.13 -2.03
C GLU A 79 -1.89 -18.90 -0.75
N PRO A 80 -1.71 -20.23 -0.78
CA PRO A 80 -1.37 -21.01 0.43
C PRO A 80 -0.12 -20.55 1.19
N ASN A 81 0.80 -19.85 0.52
CA ASN A 81 2.06 -19.35 1.06
C ASN A 81 2.24 -17.84 0.84
N ILE A 82 1.22 -17.11 0.41
CA ILE A 82 1.28 -15.64 0.22
C ILE A 82 0.15 -14.99 0.98
N VAL A 83 0.50 -14.02 1.81
CA VAL A 83 -0.44 -13.35 2.71
C VAL A 83 -0.34 -11.83 2.57
N ALA A 84 -1.45 -11.14 2.80
CA ALA A 84 -1.52 -9.68 2.81
C ALA A 84 -2.12 -9.17 4.12
N CYS A 85 -1.52 -8.13 4.69
CA CYS A 85 -2.02 -7.38 5.83
C CYS A 85 -1.78 -5.88 5.65
N HIS A 86 -2.46 -5.04 6.44
CA HIS A 86 -2.20 -3.58 6.40
C HIS A 86 -0.95 -3.22 7.21
N GLY A 87 -0.95 -3.48 8.52
CA GLY A 87 0.20 -3.37 9.41
C GLY A 87 1.01 -4.66 9.45
N ALA A 88 1.23 -5.22 10.64
CA ALA A 88 1.81 -6.54 10.81
C ALA A 88 0.74 -7.66 10.78
N PRO A 89 1.10 -8.92 10.48
CA PRO A 89 0.16 -10.04 10.48
C PRO A 89 -0.56 -10.25 11.83
N GLN A 90 0.11 -9.92 12.94
CA GLN A 90 -0.43 -10.02 14.29
C GLN A 90 -1.22 -8.78 14.74
N ASP A 91 -1.05 -7.63 14.09
CA ASP A 91 -1.68 -6.37 14.47
C ASP A 91 -1.69 -5.35 13.31
N GLU A 92 -2.89 -4.90 12.92
CA GLU A 92 -3.09 -3.95 11.82
C GLU A 92 -2.55 -2.53 12.09
N ASP A 93 -2.30 -2.15 13.34
CA ASP A 93 -1.72 -0.84 13.72
C ASP A 93 -0.19 -0.87 13.88
N THR A 94 0.42 -2.06 13.83
CA THR A 94 1.87 -2.20 14.02
C THR A 94 2.64 -1.79 12.77
N TYR A 95 3.61 -0.87 12.94
CA TYR A 95 4.62 -0.57 11.92
C TYR A 95 5.77 -1.58 12.03
N ILE A 96 6.27 -2.06 10.90
CA ILE A 96 7.45 -2.94 10.84
C ILE A 96 8.67 -2.09 10.44
N PHE A 97 9.44 -1.62 11.42
CA PHE A 97 10.65 -0.83 11.20
C PHE A 97 11.89 -1.37 11.90
N ALA A 98 11.72 -2.16 12.96
CA ALA A 98 12.80 -2.82 13.67
C ALA A 98 12.88 -4.31 13.30
N GLU A 99 14.06 -4.90 13.54
CA GLU A 99 14.29 -6.34 13.38
C GLU A 99 13.32 -7.17 14.23
N THR A 100 13.00 -6.72 15.45
CA THR A 100 12.05 -7.37 16.34
C THR A 100 10.66 -7.45 15.72
N ASP A 101 10.17 -6.35 15.15
CA ASP A 101 8.86 -6.30 14.50
C ASP A 101 8.78 -7.30 13.33
N ALA A 102 9.86 -7.36 12.54
CA ALA A 102 9.97 -8.27 11.40
C ALA A 102 9.99 -9.73 11.85
N LEU A 103 10.76 -10.07 12.89
CA LEU A 103 10.83 -11.43 13.43
C LEU A 103 9.48 -11.88 14.01
N GLU A 104 8.78 -11.01 14.73
CA GLU A 104 7.42 -11.29 15.23
C GLU A 104 6.43 -11.51 14.08
N ALA A 105 6.49 -10.66 13.04
CA ALA A 105 5.66 -10.82 11.84
C ALA A 105 5.94 -12.15 11.12
N PHE A 106 7.21 -12.55 10.98
CA PHE A 106 7.55 -13.86 10.42
C PHE A 106 7.06 -15.03 11.28
N ALA A 107 7.08 -14.90 12.60
CA ALA A 107 6.62 -15.92 13.54
C ALA A 107 5.09 -16.06 13.56
N ALA A 108 4.35 -14.98 13.30
CA ALA A 108 2.88 -14.99 13.26
C ALA A 108 2.31 -15.78 12.08
N VAL A 109 3.06 -15.89 10.97
CA VAL A 109 2.64 -16.61 9.74
C VAL A 109 3.75 -17.55 9.24
N PRO A 110 4.17 -18.56 10.02
CA PRO A 110 5.39 -19.34 9.80
C PRO A 110 5.45 -20.07 8.45
N GLN A 111 4.28 -20.35 7.84
CA GLN A 111 4.14 -21.00 6.55
C GLN A 111 4.18 -20.04 5.35
N ALA A 112 4.13 -18.73 5.57
CA ALA A 112 4.15 -17.74 4.50
C ALA A 112 5.56 -17.62 3.89
N TRP A 113 5.63 -17.78 2.57
CA TRP A 113 6.80 -17.43 1.76
C TRP A 113 6.91 -15.91 1.61
N VAL A 114 5.80 -15.23 1.30
CA VAL A 114 5.73 -13.77 1.15
C VAL A 114 4.58 -13.19 1.97
N VAL A 115 4.88 -12.14 2.74
CA VAL A 115 3.93 -11.30 3.44
C VAL A 115 3.96 -9.91 2.81
N PHE A 116 2.89 -9.52 2.13
CA PHE A 116 2.71 -8.14 1.71
C PHE A 116 2.13 -7.33 2.86
N PHE A 117 2.80 -6.25 3.22
CA PHE A 117 2.33 -5.30 4.23
C PHE A 117 2.37 -3.87 3.71
N GLY A 118 1.64 -2.99 4.40
CA GLY A 118 1.50 -1.58 4.07
C GLY A 118 1.83 -0.70 5.27
N HIS A 119 0.91 0.21 5.58
CA HIS A 119 0.93 1.09 6.75
C HIS A 119 2.04 2.15 6.83
N SER A 120 3.31 1.78 6.62
CA SER A 120 4.46 2.70 6.67
C SER A 120 4.48 3.71 5.52
N HIS A 121 3.91 3.33 4.38
CA HIS A 121 3.95 4.06 3.10
C HIS A 121 5.36 4.21 2.52
N VAL A 122 6.32 3.40 2.97
CA VAL A 122 7.71 3.43 2.53
C VAL A 122 8.06 2.04 1.99
N PRO A 123 8.39 1.90 0.70
CA PRO A 123 8.74 0.60 0.16
C PRO A 123 10.00 0.03 0.80
N CYS A 124 9.94 -1.22 1.23
CA CYS A 124 11.04 -1.94 1.85
C CYS A 124 10.84 -3.45 1.75
N VAL A 125 11.92 -4.19 1.99
CA VAL A 125 11.89 -5.65 2.11
C VAL A 125 12.71 -6.08 3.32
N TRP A 126 12.15 -7.03 4.06
CA TRP A 126 12.85 -7.86 5.02
C TRP A 126 12.98 -9.26 4.44
N GLU A 127 14.17 -9.84 4.48
CA GLU A 127 14.44 -11.20 4.04
C GLU A 127 14.97 -12.02 5.21
N LEU A 128 14.25 -13.08 5.57
CA LEU A 128 14.68 -14.06 6.55
C LEU A 128 15.18 -15.30 5.80
N ARG A 129 16.48 -15.55 5.88
CA ARG A 129 17.12 -16.77 5.34
C ARG A 129 17.38 -17.75 6.46
N GLN A 130 17.14 -19.04 6.20
CA GLN A 130 17.54 -20.12 7.10
C GLN A 130 18.55 -21.03 6.41
N GLU A 131 19.72 -21.17 7.04
CA GLU A 131 20.79 -22.08 6.62
C GLU A 131 21.10 -23.04 7.78
N GLY A 132 20.54 -24.25 7.71
CA GLY A 132 20.66 -25.23 8.79
C GLY A 132 20.02 -24.73 10.10
N THR A 133 20.82 -24.56 11.15
CA THR A 133 20.37 -24.04 12.45
C THR A 133 20.54 -22.53 12.60
N GLN A 134 21.14 -21.86 11.60
CA GLN A 134 21.37 -20.42 11.62
C GLN A 134 20.29 -19.69 10.80
N ALA A 135 19.79 -18.59 11.35
CA ALA A 135 18.92 -17.67 10.64
C ALA A 135 19.61 -16.33 10.49
N SER A 136 19.47 -15.70 9.33
CA SER A 136 19.92 -14.33 9.09
C SER A 136 18.75 -13.47 8.61
N LEU A 137 18.71 -12.24 9.09
CA LEU A 137 17.72 -11.25 8.72
C LEU A 137 18.42 -10.11 7.97
N ALA A 138 17.94 -9.81 6.77
CA ALA A 138 18.42 -8.70 5.96
C ALA A 138 17.29 -7.71 5.71
N PHE A 139 17.66 -6.43 5.56
CA PHE A 139 16.73 -5.34 5.29
C PHE A 139 17.24 -4.48 4.13
N ALA A 140 16.31 -4.04 3.27
CA ALA A 140 16.61 -3.06 2.24
C ALA A 140 15.44 -2.08 2.02
N TRP A 141 15.79 -0.81 1.87
CA TRP A 141 14.88 0.21 1.34
C TRP A 141 14.74 0.04 -0.17
N LEU A 142 13.51 0.01 -0.67
CA LEU A 142 13.22 -0.13 -2.10
C LEU A 142 12.92 1.25 -2.70
N LYS A 143 13.96 2.08 -2.81
CA LYS A 143 13.85 3.49 -3.23
C LYS A 143 14.63 3.77 -4.51
N GLY A 144 14.18 4.78 -5.24
CA GLY A 144 14.84 5.30 -6.44
C GLY A 144 14.39 4.63 -7.74
N GLY A 145 14.56 5.36 -8.84
CA GLY A 145 14.14 4.93 -10.18
C GLY A 145 12.64 4.97 -10.41
N ASP A 146 12.23 4.62 -11.62
CA ASP A 146 10.82 4.49 -12.01
C ASP A 146 10.31 3.05 -11.81
N ARG A 147 11.25 2.11 -11.68
CA ARG A 147 11.01 0.68 -11.55
C ARG A 147 12.11 0.02 -10.74
N ILE A 148 11.73 -0.84 -9.79
CA ILE A 148 12.62 -1.70 -9.01
C ILE A 148 12.18 -3.14 -9.23
N GLU A 149 13.12 -4.04 -9.55
CA GLU A 149 12.85 -5.47 -9.72
C GLU A 149 13.59 -6.27 -8.65
N LEU A 150 12.88 -7.23 -8.03
CA LEU A 150 13.42 -8.17 -7.05
C LEU A 150 13.06 -9.60 -7.50
N PHE A 151 14.00 -10.52 -7.31
CA PHE A 151 13.80 -11.95 -7.51
C PHE A 151 13.89 -12.64 -6.15
N LEU A 152 12.80 -13.26 -5.73
CA LEU A 152 12.62 -13.86 -4.41
C LEU A 152 13.00 -15.33 -4.47
N SER A 153 13.95 -15.74 -3.63
CA SER A 153 14.33 -17.15 -3.50
C SER A 153 13.21 -17.95 -2.82
N ARG A 154 13.10 -19.25 -3.14
CA ARG A 154 12.21 -20.17 -2.42
C ARG A 154 12.79 -20.65 -1.10
N ASP A 155 14.09 -20.46 -0.89
CA ASP A 155 14.82 -20.84 0.33
C ASP A 155 14.78 -19.74 1.41
N SER A 156 13.99 -18.69 1.19
CA SER A 156 13.93 -17.52 2.05
C SER A 156 12.49 -17.06 2.21
N ARG A 157 12.22 -16.29 3.25
CA ARG A 157 10.91 -15.71 3.53
C ARG A 157 11.00 -14.19 3.48
N TYR A 158 9.93 -13.54 3.00
CA TYR A 158 9.95 -12.11 2.74
C TYR A 158 8.78 -11.38 3.41
N LEU A 159 9.07 -10.26 4.06
CA LEU A 159 8.07 -9.21 4.35
C LEU A 159 8.32 -8.07 3.37
N ILE A 160 7.30 -7.67 2.62
CA ILE A 160 7.44 -6.71 1.54
C ILE A 160 6.41 -5.60 1.66
N ASN A 161 6.90 -4.37 1.69
CA ASN A 161 6.10 -3.18 1.51
C ASN A 161 6.36 -2.60 0.12
N VAL A 162 5.31 -2.46 -0.69
CA VAL A 162 5.43 -1.90 -2.05
C VAL A 162 5.27 -0.37 -2.10
N GLY A 163 5.09 0.26 -0.94
CA GLY A 163 4.83 1.68 -0.76
C GLY A 163 3.36 2.02 -0.69
N ALA A 164 3.03 3.26 -1.03
CA ALA A 164 1.65 3.75 -1.03
C ALA A 164 1.29 4.43 -2.35
N VAL A 165 0.05 4.23 -2.78
CA VAL A 165 -0.51 4.93 -3.93
C VAL A 165 -0.91 6.36 -3.55
N GLY A 166 -1.60 6.53 -2.42
CA GLY A 166 -2.27 7.80 -2.08
C GLY A 166 -1.43 8.81 -1.30
N GLN A 167 -0.40 8.37 -0.55
CA GLN A 167 0.46 9.26 0.25
C GLN A 167 1.82 8.58 0.51
N PRO A 168 2.72 8.48 -0.49
CA PRO A 168 4.10 8.01 -0.27
C PRO A 168 4.81 8.84 0.80
N ARG A 169 5.65 8.20 1.64
CA ARG A 169 6.38 8.88 2.74
C ARG A 169 7.89 8.76 2.66
N ASP A 170 8.41 8.46 1.47
CA ASP A 170 9.81 8.14 1.26
C ASP A 170 10.61 9.23 0.53
N ARG A 171 10.05 10.45 0.49
CA ARG A 171 10.56 11.65 -0.24
C ARG A 171 10.45 11.56 -1.76
N ASP A 172 9.80 10.53 -2.28
CA ASP A 172 9.34 10.45 -3.66
C ASP A 172 7.82 10.59 -3.66
N TRP A 173 7.31 11.70 -4.18
CA TRP A 173 5.88 12.02 -4.20
C TRP A 173 5.08 11.10 -5.12
N ARG A 174 5.74 10.34 -6.01
CA ARG A 174 5.10 9.49 -6.99
C ARG A 174 4.47 8.25 -6.33
N PRO A 175 3.19 7.93 -6.63
CA PRO A 175 2.53 6.71 -6.21
C PRO A 175 3.37 5.48 -6.49
N ALA A 176 3.38 4.56 -5.54
CA ALA A 176 4.04 3.27 -5.65
C ALA A 176 3.02 2.13 -5.67
N TYR A 177 3.23 1.14 -6.54
CA TYR A 177 2.50 -0.13 -6.53
C TYR A 177 3.41 -1.26 -7.02
N GLY A 178 3.05 -2.51 -6.66
CA GLY A 178 3.80 -3.70 -7.04
C GLY A 178 3.01 -4.61 -8.00
N LEU A 179 3.73 -5.24 -8.93
CA LEU A 179 3.28 -6.42 -9.67
C LEU A 179 4.10 -7.62 -9.21
N PHE A 180 3.44 -8.65 -8.70
CA PHE A 180 4.10 -9.86 -8.23
C PHE A 180 3.71 -11.06 -9.10
N ASP A 181 4.73 -11.69 -9.66
CA ASP A 181 4.65 -12.98 -10.33
C ASP A 181 5.02 -14.05 -9.31
N SER A 182 4.00 -14.71 -8.74
CA SER A 182 4.17 -15.72 -7.72
C SER A 182 4.74 -17.04 -8.25
N GLU A 183 4.68 -17.29 -9.56
CA GLU A 183 5.27 -18.48 -10.18
C GLU A 183 6.79 -18.33 -10.27
N HIS A 184 7.26 -17.22 -10.81
CA HIS A 184 8.67 -16.93 -11.02
C HIS A 184 9.35 -16.22 -9.84
N GLY A 185 8.58 -15.85 -8.80
CA GLY A 185 9.09 -15.09 -7.66
C GLY A 185 9.63 -13.72 -8.04
N LYS A 186 9.05 -13.07 -9.06
CA LYS A 186 9.48 -11.75 -9.51
C LYS A 186 8.54 -10.69 -8.98
N LEU A 187 9.06 -9.77 -8.16
CA LEU A 187 8.37 -8.56 -7.77
C LEU A 187 8.90 -7.37 -8.59
N THR A 188 8.00 -6.58 -9.13
CA THR A 188 8.33 -5.30 -9.77
C THR A 188 7.54 -4.18 -9.10
N ILE A 189 8.24 -3.21 -8.51
CA ILE A 189 7.64 -2.00 -7.94
C ILE A 189 7.77 -0.86 -8.95
N TYR A 190 6.66 -0.17 -9.21
CA TYR A 190 6.60 0.95 -10.14
C TYR A 190 6.36 2.26 -9.41
N ARG A 191 6.95 3.33 -9.95
CA ARG A 191 6.59 4.71 -9.64
C ARG A 191 5.94 5.35 -10.85
N VAL A 192 4.80 6.00 -10.62
CA VAL A 192 4.04 6.65 -11.71
C VAL A 192 3.80 8.12 -11.42
N VAL A 193 3.76 8.93 -12.47
CA VAL A 193 3.47 10.35 -12.38
C VAL A 193 1.96 10.56 -12.29
N TYR A 194 1.53 11.47 -11.42
CA TYR A 194 0.14 11.94 -11.32
C TYR A 194 0.13 13.45 -11.00
N ASP A 195 -1.02 14.09 -11.14
CA ASP A 195 -1.17 15.49 -10.77
C ASP A 195 -1.35 15.66 -9.25
N ALA A 196 -0.22 15.67 -8.54
CA ALA A 196 -0.17 15.88 -7.09
C ALA A 196 -0.73 17.25 -6.68
N ASN A 197 -0.61 18.27 -7.53
CA ASN A 197 -1.13 19.61 -7.25
C ASN A 197 -2.66 19.65 -7.33
N ALA A 198 -3.26 18.96 -8.31
CA ALA A 198 -4.71 18.81 -8.36
C ALA A 198 -5.25 18.03 -7.16
N ALA A 199 -4.57 16.96 -6.73
CA ALA A 199 -4.94 16.21 -5.53
C ALA A 199 -4.85 17.09 -4.26
N ARG A 200 -3.74 17.83 -4.10
CA ARG A 200 -3.57 18.83 -3.04
C ARG A 200 -4.70 19.85 -3.04
N LYS A 201 -5.08 20.39 -4.20
CA LYS A 201 -6.17 21.37 -4.30
C LYS A 201 -7.48 20.80 -3.76
N ARG A 202 -7.83 19.56 -4.10
CA ARG A 202 -9.05 18.90 -3.59
C ARG A 202 -9.06 18.76 -2.06
N ILE A 203 -7.90 18.49 -1.45
CA ILE A 203 -7.76 18.45 0.02
C ILE A 203 -8.06 19.83 0.63
N LEU A 204 -7.52 20.89 0.04
CA LEU A 204 -7.75 22.27 0.52
C LEU A 204 -9.20 22.72 0.30
N ASP A 205 -9.77 22.43 -0.86
CA ASP A 205 -11.18 22.75 -1.19
C ASP A 205 -12.15 22.03 -0.24
N ALA A 206 -11.76 20.88 0.29
CA ALA A 206 -12.51 20.13 1.30
C ALA A 206 -12.41 20.71 2.73
N GLY A 207 -11.62 21.77 2.93
CA GLY A 207 -11.39 22.38 4.24
C GLY A 207 -10.46 21.58 5.16
N LEU A 208 -9.70 20.63 4.62
CA LEU A 208 -8.77 19.80 5.39
C LEU A 208 -7.44 20.56 5.65
N PRO A 209 -6.70 20.18 6.72
CA PRO A 209 -5.42 20.83 7.05
C PRO A 209 -4.43 20.86 5.89
N GLN A 210 -3.81 22.01 5.66
CA GLN A 210 -2.88 22.23 4.55
C GLN A 210 -1.75 21.19 4.49
N ILE A 211 -1.23 20.78 5.66
CA ILE A 211 -0.16 19.79 5.76
C ILE A 211 -0.51 18.47 5.06
N LEU A 212 -1.78 18.05 5.04
CA LEU A 212 -2.19 16.82 4.36
C LEU A 212 -2.02 16.92 2.83
N GLY A 213 -2.24 18.10 2.27
CA GLY A 213 -2.01 18.37 0.85
C GLY A 213 -0.54 18.59 0.52
N ASP A 214 0.20 19.30 1.37
CA ASP A 214 1.64 19.55 1.16
C ASP A 214 2.46 18.26 1.20
N ARG A 215 2.04 17.29 2.02
CA ARG A 215 2.60 15.93 2.07
C ARG A 215 2.58 15.22 0.72
N LEU A 216 1.50 15.37 -0.05
CA LEU A 216 1.38 14.74 -1.37
C LEU A 216 2.40 15.23 -2.38
N VAL A 217 2.77 16.51 -2.30
CA VAL A 217 3.73 17.13 -3.23
C VAL A 217 5.18 16.86 -2.81
N ARG A 218 5.40 16.61 -1.51
CA ARG A 218 6.73 16.37 -0.93
C ARG A 218 7.09 14.88 -0.78
N GLY A 219 6.11 13.98 -0.79
CA GLY A 219 6.31 12.57 -0.47
C GLY A 219 6.63 12.34 1.01
N TYR A 220 5.84 12.96 1.91
CA TYR A 220 6.02 12.93 3.38
C TYR A 220 4.75 12.50 4.12
#